data_AF-A7YK81-F1
#
_entry.id   AF-A7YK81-F1
#
_cell.length_a   1.000
_cell.length_b   1.000
_cell.length_c   1.000
_cell.angle_alpha   90.00
_cell.angle_beta   90.00
_cell.angle_gamma   90.00
#
_symmetry.space_group_name_H-M   'P 1'
#
loop_
_entity.id
_entity.type
_entity.pdbx_description
1 polymer ?
#
loop_
_entity_poly.entity_id
_entity_poly.type
_entity_poly.pdbx_seq_one_letter_code
_entity_poly.pdbx_strand_id
1 'polypeptide(L)' 'MLGNLLLIGSTNLISIYLALEMQTLCMFILVAYNKNSLLSAEAGLKYFVLGALSSGLFLFGCALIYGSTG' A
#
# COMPACT_ATOMS: atom_id res chain seq x y z
N MET A 1 1.85 -5.12 -12.10
CA MET A 1 2.73 -6.32 -12.03
C MET A 1 4.15 -6.00 -11.56
N LEU A 2 4.74 -4.86 -11.95
CA LEU A 2 6.08 -4.49 -11.46
C LEU A 2 6.20 -4.43 -9.93
N GLY A 3 5.21 -3.87 -9.23
CA GLY A 3 5.19 -3.82 -7.76
C GLY A 3 5.29 -5.19 -7.10
N ASN A 4 4.53 -6.19 -7.58
CA ASN A 4 4.61 -7.56 -7.08
C ASN A 4 5.95 -8.23 -7.39
N LEU A 5 6.56 -7.95 -8.55
CA LEU A 5 7.88 -8.49 -8.88
C LEU A 5 8.95 -7.92 -7.94
N LEU A 6 8.89 -6.61 -7.64
CA LEU A 6 9.76 -5.97 -6.65
C LEU A 6 9.55 -6.53 -5.25
N LEU A 7 8.30 -6.85 -4.88
CA LEU A 7 7.97 -7.50 -3.61
C LEU A 7 8.67 -8.87 -3.49
N ILE A 8 8.57 -9.71 -4.51
CA ILE A 8 9.16 -11.06 -4.51
C ILE A 8 10.70 -11.01 -4.42
N GLY A 9 11.32 -10.00 -5.03
CA GLY A 9 12.77 -9.80 -4.99
C GLY A 9 13.30 -9.03 -3.77
N SER A 10 12.42 -8.60 -2.86
CA SER A 10 12.81 -7.73 -1.75
C SER A 10 13.42 -8.51 -0.59
N THR A 11 14.55 -8.01 -0.07
CA THR A 11 15.32 -8.66 1.03
C THR A 11 15.32 -7.86 2.33
N ASN A 12 14.89 -6.60 2.29
CA ASN A 12 14.84 -5.70 3.45
C ASN A 12 13.40 -5.25 3.74
N LEU A 13 13.09 -4.98 5.01
CA LEU A 13 11.77 -4.50 5.45
C LEU A 13 11.31 -3.23 4.70
N ILE A 14 12.22 -2.28 4.48
CA ILE A 14 11.95 -1.04 3.74
C ILE A 14 11.65 -1.33 2.26
N SER A 15 12.35 -2.28 1.63
CA SER A 15 12.08 -2.65 0.24
C SER A 15 10.72 -3.35 0.09
N ILE A 16 10.32 -4.17 1.08
CA ILE A 16 8.98 -4.77 1.13
C ILE A 16 7.92 -3.68 1.22
N TYR A 17 8.10 -2.71 2.13
CA TYR A 17 7.17 -1.59 2.31
C TYR A 17 7.00 -0.75 1.04
N LEU A 18 8.11 -0.37 0.39
CA LEU A 18 8.08 0.41 -0.86
C LEU A 18 7.40 -0.35 -2.01
N ALA A 19 7.64 -1.65 -2.14
CA ALA A 19 7.01 -2.47 -3.16
C ALA A 19 5.48 -2.58 -2.94
N LEU A 20 5.05 -2.72 -1.67
CA LEU A 20 3.63 -2.70 -1.30
C LEU A 20 2.98 -1.36 -1.62
N GLU A 21 3.57 -0.24 -1.20
CA GLU A 21 3.03 1.11 -1.44
C GLU A 21 2.90 1.43 -2.94
N MET A 22 3.88 1.02 -3.75
CA MET A 22 3.78 1.16 -5.20
C MET A 22 2.57 0.40 -5.77
N GLN A 23 2.29 -0.81 -5.29
CA GLN A 23 1.15 -1.60 -5.74
C GLN A 23 -0.19 -1.02 -5.26
N THR A 24 -0.28 -0.57 -4.01
CA THR A 24 -1.51 -0.01 -3.43
C THR A 24 -1.89 1.32 -4.08
N LEU A 25 -0.93 2.21 -4.33
CA LEU A 25 -1.17 3.48 -5.04
C LEU A 25 -1.73 3.26 -6.44
N CYS A 26 -1.18 2.31 -7.20
CA CYS A 26 -1.73 1.95 -8.51
C CYS A 26 -3.17 1.42 -8.40
N MET A 27 -3.48 0.61 -7.38
CA MET A 27 -4.84 0.12 -7.14
C MET A 27 -5.81 1.25 -6.78
N PHE A 28 -5.41 2.21 -5.96
CA PHE A 28 -6.27 3.37 -5.63
C PHE A 28 -6.67 4.16 -6.87
N ILE A 29 -5.71 4.37 -7.78
CA ILE A 29 -5.94 5.07 -9.05
C ILE A 29 -6.89 4.27 -9.96
N LEU A 30 -6.74 2.94 -10.01
CA LEU A 30 -7.60 2.06 -10.81
C LEU A 30 -9.04 2.03 -10.28
N VAL A 31 -9.22 1.98 -8.95
CA VAL A 31 -10.57 2.02 -8.33
C VAL A 31 -11.24 3.37 -8.58
N ALA A 32 -10.49 4.47 -8.52
CA ALA A 32 -10.99 5.82 -8.78
C ALA A 32 -11.04 6.20 -10.27
N TYR A 33 -10.72 5.27 -11.19
CA TYR A 33 -10.59 5.57 -12.62
C TYR A 33 -11.90 6.06 -13.25
N ASN A 34 -13.02 5.46 -12.86
CA ASN A 34 -14.32 5.76 -13.46
C ASN A 34 -14.96 7.02 -12.83
N LYS A 35 -14.52 8.22 -13.23
CA LYS A 35 -14.98 9.50 -12.63
C LYS A 35 -16.47 9.79 -12.78
N ASN A 36 -17.18 9.13 -13.70
CA ASN A 36 -18.59 9.40 -13.99
C ASN A 36 -19.56 8.76 -12.99
N SER A 37 -19.11 7.79 -12.20
CA SER A 37 -19.93 7.14 -11.17
C SER A 37 -19.56 7.66 -9.78
N LEU A 38 -20.52 8.22 -9.02
CA LEU A 38 -20.29 8.57 -7.61
C LEU A 38 -19.84 7.38 -6.76
N LEU A 39 -20.32 6.17 -7.09
CA LEU A 39 -19.96 4.93 -6.41
C LEU A 39 -18.47 4.58 -6.50
N SER A 40 -17.81 4.83 -7.64
CA SER A 40 -16.37 4.57 -7.79
C SER A 40 -15.53 5.59 -7.01
N ALA A 41 -15.97 6.85 -6.96
CA ALA A 41 -15.32 7.88 -6.17
C ALA A 41 -15.42 7.57 -4.67
N GLU A 42 -16.60 7.15 -4.20
CA GLU A 42 -16.80 6.75 -2.80
C GLU A 42 -16.04 5.47 -2.45
N ALA A 43 -16.04 4.47 -3.35
CA ALA A 43 -15.28 3.24 -3.18
C ALA A 43 -13.76 3.52 -3.15
N GLY A 44 -13.25 4.38 -4.04
CA GLY A 44 -11.84 4.77 -4.08
C GLY A 44 -11.41 5.49 -2.81
N LEU A 45 -12.25 6.38 -2.27
CA LEU A 45 -11.98 7.08 -1.02
C LEU A 45 -11.97 6.13 0.18
N LYS A 46 -12.94 5.20 0.26
CA LYS A 46 -12.95 4.13 1.28
C LYS A 46 -11.70 3.25 1.18
N TYR A 47 -11.34 2.83 -0.02
CA TYR A 47 -10.16 1.98 -0.25
C TYR A 47 -8.85 2.70 0.10
N PHE A 48 -8.77 3.99 -0.22
CA PHE A 48 -7.62 4.83 0.14
C PHE A 48 -7.45 4.94 1.65
N VAL A 49 -8.51 5.27 2.39
CA VAL A 49 -8.46 5.41 3.86
C VAL A 49 -8.08 4.08 4.52
N LEU A 50 -8.72 2.99 4.11
CA LEU A 50 -8.47 1.66 4.67
C LEU A 50 -7.03 1.18 4.34
N GLY A 51 -6.57 1.45 3.13
CA GLY A 51 -5.21 1.13 2.69
C GLY A 51 -4.14 1.95 3.40
N ALA A 52 -4.32 3.26 3.56
CA ALA A 52 -3.37 4.12 4.28
C ALA A 52 -3.27 3.77 5.77
N LEU A 53 -4.39 3.38 6.40
CA LEU A 53 -4.38 2.93 7.79
C LEU A 53 -3.65 1.58 7.92
N SER A 54 -3.92 0.63 7.02
CA SER A 54 -3.23 -0.66 6.99
C SER A 54 -1.73 -0.51 6.73
N SER A 55 -1.32 0.40 5.84
CA SER A 55 0.09 0.59 5.52
C SER A 55 0.83 1.29 6.67
N GLY A 56 0.18 2.24 7.36
CA GLY A 56 0.69 2.83 8.59
C GLY A 56 0.92 1.82 9.71
N LEU A 57 -0.03 0.89 9.92
CA LEU A 57 0.12 -0.21 10.88
C LEU A 57 1.29 -1.14 10.51
N PHE A 58 1.46 -1.46 9.23
CA PHE A 58 2.56 -2.28 8.75
C PHE A 58 3.92 -1.60 8.98
N LEU A 59 4.03 -0.30 8.67
CA LEU A 59 5.24 0.48 8.87
C LEU A 59 5.58 0.58 10.37
N PHE A 60 4.57 0.78 11.22
CA PHE A 60 4.74 0.76 12.68
C PHE A 60 5.24 -0.61 13.18
N GLY A 61 4.70 -1.71 12.66
CA GLY A 61 5.20 -3.06 12.95
C GLY A 61 6.66 -3.26 12.52
N CYS A 62 7.04 -2.77 11.33
CA CYS A 62 8.42 -2.80 10.86
C CYS A 62 9.34 -1.98 11.77
N ALA A 63 8.90 -0.81 12.24
CA ALA A 63 9.65 0.04 13.16
C ALA A 63 9.86 -0.63 14.52
N LEU A 64 8.86 -1.34 15.05
CA LEU A 64 8.97 -2.13 16.28
C LEU A 64 9.96 -3.30 16.14
N ILE A 65 9.90 -4.03 15.03
CA ILE A 65 10.84 -5.13 14.74
C ILE A 65 12.26 -4.57 14.64
N TYR A 66 12.43 -3.47 13.90
CA TYR A 66 13.73 -2.82 13.75
C TYR A 66 14.27 -2.37 15.11
N GLY A 67 13.49 -1.63 15.90
CA GLY A 67 13.92 -1.13 17.22
C GLY A 67 14.04 -2.18 18.33
N SER A 68 13.53 -3.40 18.13
CA SER A 68 13.72 -4.51 19.08
C SER A 68 14.86 -5.44 18.70
N THR A 69 15.22 -5.49 17.41
CA THR A 69 16.36 -6.28 16.91
C THR A 69 17.66 -5.47 16.80
N GLY A 70 17.58 -4.13 16.97
CA GLY A 70 18.70 -3.20 17.03
C GLY A 70 18.32 -1.83 17.60
#